data_AF-A0A9D4Q947-F1
#
_entry.id   AF-A0A9D4Q947-F1
#
_cell.length_a   1.000
_cell.length_b   1.000
_cell.length_c   1.000
_cell.angle_alpha   90.00
_cell.angle_beta   90.00
_cell.angle_gamma   90.00
#
_symmetry.space_group_name_H-M   'P 1'
#
loop_
_entity.id
_entity.type
_entity.pdbx_description
1 polymer ?
#
loop_
_entity_poly.entity_id
_entity_poly.type
_entity_poly.pdbx_seq_one_letter_code
_entity_poly.pdbx_strand_id
1 'polypeptide(L)'
;MHEKLLEGLVVINGVHPMAFYKQLYQSEEQIKKSWFIEPFKRPDIPEKYIIMKDFALFDQMHKGFTSDEEEAHKYMFSKNGSLTAALNYYRAFVHDKDQLRKLPYRKINVTTIILWAEKDDFLTKPIAKYNQEWLKTSKIVYYTKAGHWVLRQCPDEVNEHISNFAMDEWQDVVVEERSLTSLGRRHRAPKSKENPCSVFMEGVKKRRRPSFGFLPMYGFIPEFL
;
A
#
# COMPACT_ATOMS: atom_id res chain seq x y z
N MET A 1 11.86 -12.57 4.82
CA MET A 1 12.97 -13.25 5.51
C MET A 1 12.80 -13.29 7.04
N HIS A 2 12.25 -12.25 7.68
CA HIS A 2 12.11 -12.15 9.14
C HIS A 2 10.64 -12.10 9.61
N GLU A 3 9.82 -13.08 9.22
CA GLU A 3 8.37 -13.10 9.54
C GLU A 3 8.08 -13.08 11.05
N LYS A 4 8.98 -13.64 11.87
CA LYS A 4 8.82 -13.68 13.33
C LYS A 4 8.91 -12.32 14.02
N LEU A 5 9.35 -11.28 13.30
CA LEU A 5 9.43 -9.91 13.81
C LEU A 5 8.19 -9.08 13.46
N LEU A 6 7.22 -9.67 12.75
CA LEU A 6 6.03 -8.98 12.25
C LEU A 6 4.77 -9.63 12.83
N GLU A 7 3.97 -8.84 13.54
CA GLU A 7 2.65 -9.27 14.02
C GLU A 7 1.59 -9.20 12.91
N GLY A 8 1.70 -8.20 12.05
CA GLY A 8 0.86 -8.00 10.88
C GLY A 8 1.55 -7.15 9.82
N LEU A 9 0.99 -7.14 8.61
CA LEU A 9 1.49 -6.37 7.48
C LEU A 9 0.34 -5.59 6.83
N VAL A 10 0.51 -4.28 6.64
CA VAL A 10 -0.38 -3.45 5.82
C VAL A 10 0.37 -3.12 4.53
N VAL A 11 -0.24 -3.43 3.39
CA VAL A 11 0.29 -3.06 2.07
C VAL A 11 -0.68 -2.07 1.43
N ILE A 12 -0.20 -0.87 1.09
CA ILE A 12 -1.03 0.18 0.49
C ILE A 12 -0.49 0.48 -0.90
N ASN A 13 -1.22 0.13 -1.95
CA ASN A 13 -0.79 0.22 -3.36
C ASN A 13 0.67 -0.25 -3.59
N GLY A 14 1.14 -1.19 -2.76
CA GLY A 14 2.49 -1.73 -2.78
C GLY A 14 2.53 -3.06 -3.51
N VAL A 15 3.67 -3.40 -4.11
CA VAL A 15 3.77 -4.57 -4.98
C VAL A 15 4.76 -5.61 -4.45
N HIS A 16 4.33 -6.88 -4.43
CA HIS A 16 5.26 -7.99 -4.33
C HIS A 16 6.06 -8.06 -5.65
N PRO A 17 7.41 -8.17 -5.63
CA PRO A 17 8.22 -8.10 -6.84
C PRO A 17 7.78 -9.09 -7.93
N MET A 18 7.50 -10.34 -7.54
CA MET A 18 7.04 -11.37 -8.50
C MET A 18 5.60 -11.15 -8.98
N ALA A 19 4.75 -10.49 -8.20
CA ALA A 19 3.41 -10.12 -8.64
C ALA A 19 3.47 -9.00 -9.68
N PHE A 20 4.35 -8.02 -9.46
CA PHE A 20 4.61 -6.96 -10.42
C PHE A 20 5.22 -7.48 -11.73
N TYR A 21 6.23 -8.35 -11.66
CA TYR A 21 6.78 -8.98 -12.87
C TYR A 21 5.72 -9.78 -13.63
N LYS A 22 4.90 -10.58 -12.94
CA LYS A 22 3.80 -11.33 -13.56
C LYS A 22 2.88 -10.39 -14.34
N GLN A 23 2.47 -9.27 -13.74
CA GLN A 23 1.60 -8.30 -14.41
C GLN A 23 2.30 -7.59 -15.58
N LEU A 24 3.58 -7.20 -15.43
CA LEU A 24 4.36 -6.58 -16.52
C LEU A 24 4.45 -7.49 -17.75
N TYR A 25 4.50 -8.81 -17.58
CA TYR A 25 4.54 -9.76 -18.69
C TYR A 25 3.17 -10.03 -19.33
N GLN A 26 2.08 -9.81 -18.61
CA GLN A 26 0.73 -10.24 -19.01
C GLN A 26 -0.18 -9.08 -19.42
N SER A 27 0.21 -7.83 -19.21
CA SER A 27 -0.69 -6.68 -19.36
C SER A 27 -0.02 -5.50 -20.07
N GLU A 28 -0.52 -5.20 -21.27
CA GLU A 28 -0.14 -3.98 -22.00
C GLU A 28 -0.50 -2.70 -21.23
N GLU A 29 -1.61 -2.72 -20.48
CA GLU A 29 -2.00 -1.59 -19.63
C GLU A 29 -0.95 -1.31 -18.57
N GLN A 30 -0.47 -2.34 -17.86
CA GLN A 30 0.59 -2.15 -16.86
C GLN A 30 1.90 -1.69 -17.50
N ILE A 31 2.26 -2.21 -18.68
CA ILE A 31 3.45 -1.74 -19.42
C ILE A 31 3.33 -0.23 -19.70
N LYS A 32 2.17 0.23 -20.20
CA LYS A 32 1.93 1.66 -20.47
C LYS A 32 1.97 2.51 -19.20
N LYS A 33 1.37 2.03 -18.10
CA LYS A 33 1.44 2.71 -16.78
C LYS A 33 2.86 2.76 -16.20
N SER A 34 3.73 1.84 -16.63
CA SER A 34 5.13 1.76 -16.17
C SER A 34 6.11 2.54 -17.07
N TRP A 35 5.62 3.50 -17.85
CA TRP A 35 6.43 4.30 -18.79
C TRP A 35 7.65 4.95 -18.15
N PHE A 36 7.57 5.31 -16.86
CA PHE A 36 8.61 6.00 -16.11
C PHE A 36 9.83 5.13 -15.78
N ILE A 37 9.70 3.80 -15.79
CA ILE A 37 10.81 2.88 -15.45
C ILE A 37 11.95 3.01 -16.47
N GLU A 38 11.62 3.14 -17.75
CA GLU A 38 12.59 3.19 -18.84
C GLU A 38 13.51 4.42 -18.80
N PRO A 39 13.03 5.66 -18.62
CA PRO A 39 13.92 6.81 -18.44
C PRO A 39 14.66 6.78 -17.10
N PHE A 40 14.03 6.31 -16.01
CA PHE A 40 14.62 6.36 -14.66
C PHE A 40 15.84 5.44 -14.48
N LYS A 41 15.99 4.42 -15.32
CA LYS A 41 17.18 3.55 -15.28
C LYS A 41 18.46 4.24 -15.80
N ARG A 42 18.35 5.37 -16.52
CA ARG A 42 19.54 6.08 -17.07
C ARG A 42 20.15 7.01 -16.01
N PRO A 43 21.48 7.14 -15.96
CA PRO A 43 22.13 8.15 -15.11
C PRO A 43 21.88 9.56 -15.66
N ASP A 44 21.82 10.54 -14.75
CA ASP A 44 21.79 12.01 -14.95
C ASP A 44 20.59 12.61 -15.72
N ILE A 45 20.10 11.94 -16.76
CA ILE A 45 19.00 12.41 -17.61
C ILE A 45 17.70 12.57 -16.83
N PRO A 46 17.19 11.53 -16.11
CA PRO A 46 15.95 11.67 -15.37
C PRO A 46 16.06 12.70 -14.23
N GLU A 47 17.21 12.80 -13.55
CA GLU A 47 17.45 13.84 -12.55
C GLU A 47 17.28 15.24 -13.13
N LYS A 48 17.97 15.53 -14.23
CA LYS A 48 17.89 16.84 -14.90
C LYS A 48 16.46 17.12 -15.36
N TYR A 49 15.80 16.16 -15.99
CA TYR A 49 14.43 16.32 -16.47
C TYR A 49 13.45 16.62 -15.33
N ILE A 50 13.56 15.93 -14.21
CA ILE A 50 12.69 16.15 -13.05
C ILE A 50 12.95 17.52 -12.41
N ILE A 51 14.19 17.99 -12.33
CA ILE A 51 14.53 19.29 -11.71
C ILE A 51 14.13 20.48 -12.61
N MET A 52 14.10 20.28 -13.93
CA MET A 52 13.77 21.35 -14.89
C MET A 52 12.40 21.99 -14.62
N LYS A 53 12.30 23.29 -14.95
CA LYS A 53 11.09 24.10 -14.78
C LYS A 53 10.49 24.00 -13.37
N ASP A 54 11.35 24.08 -12.35
CA ASP A 54 10.94 24.02 -10.94
C ASP A 54 10.12 22.77 -10.59
N PHE A 55 10.63 21.60 -10.98
CA PHE A 55 9.94 20.33 -10.71
C PHE A 55 8.54 20.22 -11.30
N ALA A 56 8.28 20.81 -12.48
CA ALA A 56 6.98 20.78 -13.14
C ALA A 56 6.35 19.37 -13.30
N LEU A 57 7.16 18.30 -13.30
CA LEU A 57 6.66 16.92 -13.28
C LEU A 57 5.94 16.60 -11.96
N PHE A 58 6.42 17.08 -10.83
CA PHE A 58 5.79 16.89 -9.53
C PHE A 58 4.43 17.57 -9.47
N ASP A 59 4.29 18.78 -10.02
CA ASP A 59 3.01 19.49 -10.10
C ASP A 59 1.95 18.66 -10.85
N GLN A 60 2.38 17.84 -11.82
CA GLN A 60 1.48 16.93 -12.55
C GLN A 60 1.13 15.66 -11.76
N MET A 61 2.07 15.13 -10.97
CA MET A 61 1.91 13.88 -10.20
C MET A 61 1.24 14.09 -8.83
N HIS A 62 1.40 15.27 -8.24
CA HIS A 62 0.86 15.64 -6.94
C HIS A 62 -0.48 16.35 -7.03
N LYS A 63 -1.27 16.09 -8.09
CA LYS A 63 -2.63 16.63 -8.21
C LYS A 63 -3.45 16.35 -6.94
N GLY A 64 -3.89 17.41 -6.27
CA GLY A 64 -4.64 17.34 -5.02
C GLY A 64 -3.78 17.50 -3.75
N PHE A 65 -2.48 17.75 -3.89
CA PHE A 65 -1.64 18.21 -2.78
C PHE A 65 -1.86 19.72 -2.57
N THR A 66 -1.55 20.18 -1.36
CA THR A 66 -1.49 21.63 -1.09
C THR A 66 -0.17 22.20 -1.59
N SER A 67 -0.13 23.51 -1.82
CA SER A 67 1.10 24.20 -2.24
C SER A 67 2.26 23.94 -1.30
N ASP A 68 2.02 23.93 0.02
CA ASP A 68 3.06 23.75 1.03
C ASP A 68 3.65 22.34 0.96
N GLU A 69 2.83 21.33 0.64
CA GLU A 69 3.28 19.95 0.49
C GLU A 69 4.04 19.75 -0.81
N GLU A 70 3.59 20.34 -1.90
CA GLU A 70 4.31 20.35 -3.17
C GLU A 70 5.70 20.96 -2.99
N GLU A 71 5.79 22.15 -2.38
CA GLU A 71 7.05 22.83 -2.08
C GLU A 71 7.93 22.03 -1.12
N ALA A 72 7.37 21.35 -0.11
CA ALA A 72 8.13 20.47 0.76
C ALA A 72 8.77 19.29 -0.01
N HIS A 73 8.05 18.71 -0.98
CA HIS A 73 8.60 17.64 -1.83
C HIS A 73 9.70 18.18 -2.74
N LYS A 74 9.46 19.32 -3.40
CA LYS A 74 10.48 19.99 -4.24
C LYS A 74 11.73 20.30 -3.43
N TYR A 75 11.58 20.88 -2.24
CA TYR A 75 12.68 21.16 -1.34
C TYR A 75 13.48 19.91 -0.98
N MET A 76 12.80 18.82 -0.57
CA MET A 76 13.46 17.56 -0.23
C MET A 76 14.26 16.98 -1.40
N PHE A 77 13.67 16.98 -2.61
CA PHE A 77 14.32 16.44 -3.81
C PHE A 77 15.34 17.38 -4.44
N SER A 78 15.33 18.68 -4.10
CA SER A 78 16.37 19.64 -4.47
C SER A 78 17.69 19.42 -3.73
N LYS A 79 17.67 18.69 -2.60
CA LYS A 79 18.89 18.41 -1.83
C LYS A 79 19.82 17.51 -2.63
N ASN A 80 21.11 17.84 -2.58
CA ASN A 80 22.15 17.12 -3.33
C ASN A 80 22.08 15.61 -3.04
N GLY A 81 21.96 14.81 -4.10
CA GLY A 81 21.88 13.35 -4.01
C GLY A 81 20.50 12.77 -3.65
N SER A 82 19.53 13.54 -3.15
CA SER A 82 18.20 13.03 -2.75
C SER A 82 17.44 12.43 -3.92
N LEU A 83 17.34 13.17 -5.04
CA LEU A 83 16.64 12.68 -6.22
C LEU A 83 17.33 11.45 -6.84
N THR A 84 18.66 11.49 -6.94
CA THR A 84 19.45 10.34 -7.40
C THR A 84 19.21 9.12 -6.52
N ALA A 85 19.18 9.27 -5.19
CA ALA A 85 18.91 8.17 -4.27
C ALA A 85 17.52 7.57 -4.47
N ALA A 86 16.49 8.38 -4.70
CA ALA A 86 15.16 7.88 -5.01
C ALA A 86 15.11 7.14 -6.36
N LEU A 87 15.74 7.70 -7.40
CA LEU A 87 15.81 7.05 -8.72
C LEU A 87 16.62 5.74 -8.71
N ASN A 88 17.58 5.61 -7.78
CA ASN A 88 18.38 4.40 -7.63
C ASN A 88 17.53 3.17 -7.25
N TYR A 89 16.34 3.32 -6.66
CA TYR A 89 15.42 2.18 -6.46
C TYR A 89 14.97 1.57 -7.79
N TYR A 90 14.66 2.40 -8.80
CA TYR A 90 14.29 1.93 -10.13
C TYR A 90 15.49 1.33 -10.87
N ARG A 91 16.67 1.95 -10.73
CA ARG A 91 17.93 1.42 -11.29
C ARG A 91 18.22 0.04 -10.71
N ALA A 92 18.19 -0.13 -9.39
CA ALA A 92 18.38 -1.41 -8.73
C ALA A 92 17.34 -2.44 -9.18
N PHE A 93 16.06 -2.05 -9.26
CA PHE A 93 15.00 -2.95 -9.73
C PHE A 93 15.24 -3.48 -11.16
N VAL A 94 15.81 -2.66 -12.04
CA VAL A 94 16.11 -3.04 -13.44
C VAL A 94 17.43 -3.79 -13.56
N HIS A 95 18.51 -3.28 -12.94
CA HIS A 95 19.85 -3.86 -13.02
C HIS A 95 19.94 -5.19 -12.28
N ASP A 96 19.33 -5.28 -11.09
CA ASP A 96 19.41 -6.46 -10.24
C ASP A 96 18.26 -7.44 -10.49
N LYS A 97 17.49 -7.29 -11.58
CA LYS A 97 16.32 -8.14 -11.90
C LYS A 97 16.62 -9.64 -11.78
N ASP A 98 17.81 -10.07 -12.22
CA ASP A 98 18.20 -11.48 -12.21
C ASP A 98 18.57 -11.95 -10.81
N GLN A 99 19.13 -11.06 -9.97
CA GLN A 99 19.40 -11.34 -8.57
C GLN A 99 18.10 -11.35 -7.76
N LEU A 100 17.21 -10.39 -8.02
CA LEU A 100 15.88 -10.35 -7.43
C LEU A 100 15.12 -11.63 -7.72
N ARG A 101 15.20 -12.20 -8.92
CA ARG A 101 14.57 -13.49 -9.27
C ARG A 101 15.16 -14.70 -8.57
N LYS A 102 16.43 -14.65 -8.19
CA LYS A 102 17.13 -15.73 -7.46
C LYS A 102 16.83 -15.72 -5.96
N LEU A 103 16.20 -14.66 -5.45
CA LEU A 103 15.78 -14.63 -4.05
C LEU A 103 14.86 -15.83 -3.75
N PRO A 104 14.97 -16.44 -2.56
CA PRO A 104 14.16 -17.60 -2.18
C PRO A 104 12.74 -17.16 -1.82
N TYR A 105 11.96 -16.71 -2.82
CA TYR A 105 10.57 -16.31 -2.63
C TYR A 105 9.77 -17.49 -2.11
N ARG A 106 8.97 -17.22 -1.08
CA ARG A 106 8.07 -18.19 -0.45
C ARG A 106 6.79 -17.48 -0.05
N LYS A 107 5.71 -18.24 0.13
CA LYS A 107 4.49 -17.66 0.70
C LYS A 107 4.76 -17.12 2.09
N ILE A 108 4.46 -15.84 2.27
CA ILE A 108 4.66 -15.10 3.51
C ILE A 108 3.58 -15.54 4.51
N ASN A 109 4.02 -15.97 5.69
CA ASN A 109 3.15 -16.40 6.79
C ASN A 109 2.93 -15.29 7.83
N VAL A 110 2.60 -14.09 7.35
CA VAL A 110 2.22 -12.94 8.19
C VAL A 110 0.83 -12.52 7.75
N THR A 111 -0.08 -12.34 8.71
CA THR A 111 -1.43 -11.84 8.41
C THR A 111 -1.31 -10.48 7.74
N THR A 112 -1.92 -10.31 6.57
CA THR A 112 -1.71 -9.11 5.75
C THR A 112 -3.03 -8.50 5.30
N ILE A 113 -3.19 -7.18 5.42
CA ILE A 113 -4.25 -6.45 4.75
C ILE A 113 -3.67 -5.67 3.57
N ILE A 114 -4.30 -5.80 2.40
CA ILE A 114 -3.94 -5.04 1.20
C ILE A 114 -5.00 -3.96 1.00
N LEU A 115 -4.59 -2.71 1.05
CA LEU A 115 -5.40 -1.53 0.72
C LEU A 115 -5.03 -1.11 -0.70
N TRP A 116 -6.00 -1.11 -1.62
CA TRP A 116 -5.73 -0.98 -3.05
C TRP A 116 -6.65 0.02 -3.73
N ALA A 117 -6.10 1.16 -4.15
CA ALA A 117 -6.78 2.10 -5.04
C ALA A 117 -6.85 1.61 -6.49
N GLU A 118 -8.04 1.60 -7.08
CA GLU A 118 -8.25 1.07 -8.43
C GLU A 118 -7.94 2.06 -9.56
N LYS A 119 -8.02 3.36 -9.29
CA LYS A 119 -7.69 4.42 -10.26
C LYS A 119 -6.24 4.86 -10.17
N ASP A 120 -5.36 3.95 -9.75
CA ASP A 120 -3.93 4.19 -9.68
C ASP A 120 -3.34 4.37 -11.09
N ASP A 121 -2.63 5.48 -11.30
CA ASP A 121 -2.02 5.85 -12.58
C ASP A 121 -0.78 5.01 -12.92
N PHE A 122 -0.20 4.33 -11.93
CA PHE A 122 1.04 3.56 -12.04
C PHE A 122 0.82 2.05 -11.93
N LEU A 123 -0.21 1.61 -11.22
CA LEU A 123 -0.46 0.19 -10.93
C LEU A 123 -1.86 -0.26 -11.35
N THR A 124 -1.97 -1.44 -11.95
CA THR A 124 -3.25 -2.04 -12.33
C THR A 124 -3.84 -2.90 -11.20
N LYS A 125 -5.17 -2.95 -11.12
CA LYS A 125 -5.94 -3.74 -10.14
C LYS A 125 -5.51 -5.22 -9.98
N PRO A 126 -5.16 -5.97 -11.04
CA PRO A 126 -4.77 -7.38 -10.90
C PRO A 126 -3.55 -7.61 -10.00
N ILE A 127 -2.65 -6.63 -9.85
CA ILE A 127 -1.47 -6.76 -8.97
C ILE A 127 -1.90 -7.03 -7.53
N ALA A 128 -3.00 -6.45 -7.05
CA ALA A 128 -3.53 -6.73 -5.71
C ALA A 128 -3.78 -8.23 -5.49
N LYS A 129 -4.35 -8.90 -6.51
CA LYS A 129 -4.62 -10.34 -6.47
C LYS A 129 -3.34 -11.16 -6.58
N TYR A 130 -2.42 -10.74 -7.44
CA TYR A 130 -1.14 -11.40 -7.56
C TYR A 130 -0.30 -11.26 -6.29
N ASN A 131 -0.39 -10.14 -5.57
CA ASN A 131 0.20 -10.00 -4.24
C ASN A 131 -0.37 -11.04 -3.28
N GLN A 132 -1.70 -11.22 -3.27
CA GLN A 132 -2.38 -12.21 -2.43
C GLN A 132 -1.93 -13.66 -2.68
N GLU A 133 -1.50 -14.02 -3.91
CA GLU A 133 -0.93 -15.36 -4.20
C GLU A 133 0.32 -15.67 -3.35
N TRP A 134 1.09 -14.64 -2.96
CA TRP A 134 2.31 -14.74 -2.15
C TRP A 134 2.05 -14.67 -0.64
N LEU A 135 0.80 -14.55 -0.21
CA LEU A 135 0.43 -14.40 1.20
C LEU A 135 -0.39 -15.62 1.64
N LYS A 136 -0.10 -16.18 2.83
CA LYS A 136 -0.90 -17.31 3.36
C LYS A 136 -2.24 -16.86 3.93
N THR A 137 -2.30 -15.66 4.49
CA THR A 137 -3.51 -15.12 5.11
C THR A 137 -3.58 -13.64 4.79
N SER A 138 -4.52 -13.27 3.92
CA SER A 138 -4.72 -11.87 3.58
C SER A 138 -6.15 -11.55 3.17
N LYS A 139 -6.50 -10.27 3.29
CA LYS A 139 -7.70 -9.65 2.72
C LYS A 139 -7.31 -8.48 1.84
N ILE A 140 -8.15 -8.17 0.86
CA ILE A 140 -7.98 -7.00 -0.01
C ILE A 140 -9.18 -6.07 0.19
N VAL A 141 -8.87 -4.79 0.34
CA VAL A 141 -9.80 -3.67 0.43
C VAL A 141 -9.54 -2.78 -0.77
N TYR A 142 -10.50 -2.70 -1.68
CA TYR A 142 -10.42 -1.89 -2.89
C TYR A 142 -11.07 -0.53 -2.67
N TYR A 143 -10.38 0.54 -3.06
CA TYR A 143 -10.93 1.90 -3.13
C TYR A 143 -11.20 2.19 -4.60
N THR A 144 -12.46 2.05 -5.01
CA THR A 144 -12.83 1.94 -6.44
C THR A 144 -12.69 3.25 -7.22
N LYS A 145 -12.63 4.38 -6.52
CA LYS A 145 -12.52 5.72 -7.10
C LYS A 145 -11.24 6.47 -6.69
N ALA A 146 -10.45 5.95 -5.75
CA ALA A 146 -9.19 6.54 -5.36
C ALA A 146 -8.06 6.17 -6.34
N GLY A 147 -7.06 7.03 -6.42
CA GLY A 147 -5.82 6.86 -7.18
C GLY A 147 -4.62 6.51 -6.28
N HIS A 148 -3.41 6.68 -6.80
CA HIS A 148 -2.18 6.19 -6.16
C HIS A 148 -2.01 6.69 -4.70
N TRP A 149 -2.38 7.94 -4.45
CA TRP A 149 -2.26 8.60 -3.15
C TRP A 149 -3.47 8.34 -2.23
N VAL A 150 -3.92 7.09 -2.11
CA VAL A 150 -5.13 6.71 -1.36
C VAL A 150 -5.11 7.17 0.10
N LEU A 151 -3.93 7.18 0.75
CA LEU A 151 -3.75 7.70 2.11
C LEU A 151 -4.19 9.17 2.25
N ARG A 152 -4.06 9.95 1.18
CA ARG A 152 -4.43 11.38 1.16
C ARG A 152 -5.87 11.59 0.68
N GLN A 153 -6.33 10.74 -0.21
CA GLN A 153 -7.67 10.85 -0.79
C GLN A 153 -8.76 10.30 0.14
N CYS A 154 -8.44 9.25 0.90
CA CYS A 154 -9.33 8.56 1.83
C CYS A 154 -8.66 8.31 3.19
N PRO A 155 -8.18 9.37 3.87
CA PRO A 155 -7.40 9.24 5.09
C PRO A 155 -8.20 8.57 6.22
N ASP A 156 -9.48 8.92 6.36
CA ASP A 156 -10.32 8.41 7.45
C ASP A 156 -10.57 6.91 7.28
N GLU A 157 -10.97 6.47 6.08
CA GLU A 157 -11.23 5.06 5.78
C GLU A 157 -9.95 4.22 5.84
N VAL A 158 -8.84 4.73 5.30
CA VAL A 158 -7.55 4.03 5.38
C VAL A 158 -7.10 3.87 6.83
N ASN A 159 -7.19 4.92 7.65
CA ASN A 159 -6.82 4.88 9.05
C ASN A 159 -7.74 3.97 9.87
N GLU A 160 -9.03 3.94 9.59
CA GLU A 160 -9.99 3.02 10.19
C GLU A 160 -9.60 1.57 9.89
N HIS A 161 -9.33 1.23 8.63
CA HIS A 161 -8.92 -0.12 8.25
C HIS A 161 -7.58 -0.54 8.87
N ILE A 162 -6.61 0.37 8.98
CA ILE A 162 -5.34 0.11 9.68
C ILE A 162 -5.58 -0.13 11.17
N SER A 163 -6.40 0.71 11.80
CA SER A 163 -6.70 0.61 13.24
C SER A 163 -7.43 -0.69 13.58
N ASN A 164 -8.47 -1.02 12.82
CA ASN A 164 -9.22 -2.27 12.99
C ASN A 164 -8.33 -3.50 12.72
N PHE A 165 -7.39 -3.40 11.78
CA PHE A 165 -6.39 -4.45 11.54
C PHE A 165 -5.44 -4.63 12.71
N ALA A 166 -4.91 -3.53 13.27
CA ALA A 166 -4.03 -3.57 14.42
C ALA A 166 -4.72 -4.12 15.69
N MET A 167 -6.03 -3.92 15.83
CA MET A 167 -6.84 -4.40 16.96
C MET A 167 -7.36 -5.85 16.81
N ASP A 168 -6.98 -6.57 15.74
CA ASP A 168 -7.52 -7.90 15.35
C ASP A 168 -9.05 -7.93 15.07
N GLU A 169 -9.65 -6.75 14.87
CA GLU A 169 -11.10 -6.56 14.57
C GLU A 169 -11.40 -6.56 13.07
N TRP A 170 -10.38 -6.75 12.23
CA TRP A 170 -10.51 -6.84 10.77
C TRP A 170 -11.33 -8.05 10.28
N GLN A 171 -11.81 -8.93 11.16
CA GLN A 171 -12.72 -10.03 10.82
C GLN A 171 -14.13 -9.55 10.49
N ASP A 172 -14.60 -8.47 11.13
CA ASP A 172 -15.99 -8.03 11.12
C ASP A 172 -16.26 -6.82 10.22
N VAL A 173 -15.25 -6.37 9.45
CA VAL A 173 -15.41 -5.25 8.52
C VAL A 173 -16.20 -5.70 7.29
N VAL A 174 -17.52 -5.74 7.43
CA VAL A 174 -18.49 -5.90 6.35
C VAL A 174 -18.67 -4.54 5.69
N VAL A 175 -18.02 -4.34 4.54
CA VAL A 175 -18.33 -3.17 3.69
C VAL A 175 -19.47 -3.57 2.77
N GLU A 176 -20.70 -3.37 3.25
CA GLU A 176 -21.79 -3.03 2.33
C GLU A 176 -21.43 -1.71 1.66
N GLU A 177 -21.89 -1.52 0.42
CA GLU A 177 -21.78 -0.29 -0.36
C GLU A 177 -22.51 0.86 0.36
N ARG A 178 -21.94 1.37 1.47
CA ARG A 178 -22.55 2.41 2.28
C ARG A 178 -22.18 3.77 1.72
N SER A 179 -23.12 4.34 0.99
CA SER A 179 -23.30 5.80 0.90
C SER A 179 -23.52 6.35 2.32
N LEU A 180 -22.46 6.74 3.03
CA LEU A 180 -22.58 7.30 4.38
C LEU A 180 -22.86 8.81 4.34
N THR A 181 -24.13 9.15 4.17
CA THR A 181 -24.70 10.39 4.71
C THR A 181 -25.14 10.17 6.16
N SER A 182 -24.20 10.14 7.10
CA SER A 182 -24.33 10.42 8.54
C SER A 182 -23.05 9.88 9.18
N LEU A 183 -22.17 10.67 9.80
CA LEU A 183 -22.36 11.37 11.08
C LEU A 183 -21.27 12.45 11.26
N GLY A 184 -21.57 13.44 12.10
CA GLY A 184 -20.56 14.08 12.95
C GLY A 184 -19.73 15.20 12.34
N ARG A 185 -20.13 16.45 12.60
CA ARG A 185 -19.30 17.65 12.40
C ARG A 185 -17.93 17.47 13.05
N ARG A 186 -16.86 17.42 12.26
CA ARG A 186 -15.55 18.04 12.55
C ARG A 186 -14.86 18.32 11.21
N HIS A 187 -14.38 19.57 11.09
CA HIS A 187 -13.81 20.29 9.94
C HIS A 187 -14.12 19.79 8.52
N ARG A 188 -15.06 20.49 7.88
CA ARG A 188 -15.53 20.27 6.51
C ARG A 188 -14.52 20.85 5.52
N ALA A 189 -13.71 20.01 4.88
CA ALA A 189 -13.10 20.33 3.60
C ALA A 189 -14.22 20.59 2.55
N PRO A 190 -14.01 21.46 1.55
CA PRO A 190 -15.05 21.79 0.59
C PRO A 190 -15.50 20.55 -0.19
N LYS A 191 -16.83 20.34 -0.25
CA LYS A 191 -17.46 19.23 -0.96
C LYS A 191 -17.15 19.30 -2.46
N SER A 192 -16.22 18.50 -2.94
CA SER A 192 -16.12 18.14 -4.36
C SER A 192 -17.07 16.98 -4.68
N LYS A 193 -17.52 16.95 -5.94
CA LYS A 193 -18.42 15.95 -6.54
C LYS A 193 -17.81 14.54 -6.41
N GLU A 194 -18.67 13.58 -6.02
CA GLU A 194 -18.42 12.14 -5.80
C GLU A 194 -17.43 11.78 -4.68
N ASN A 195 -17.86 10.92 -3.73
CA ASN A 195 -16.99 10.39 -2.68
C ASN A 195 -15.98 9.39 -3.29
N PRO A 196 -14.66 9.68 -3.31
CA PRO A 196 -13.65 8.78 -3.87
C PRO A 196 -13.41 7.53 -3.01
N CYS A 197 -13.98 7.49 -1.80
CA CYS A 197 -13.74 6.49 -0.78
C CYS A 197 -14.79 5.38 -0.75
N SER A 198 -15.44 5.12 -1.89
CA SER A 198 -16.24 3.91 -2.04
C SER A 198 -15.33 2.68 -2.00
N VAL A 199 -15.59 1.80 -1.03
CA VAL A 199 -14.77 0.63 -0.74
C VAL A 199 -15.49 -0.68 -1.13
N PHE A 200 -14.74 -1.67 -1.63
CA PHE A 200 -15.19 -3.04 -1.88
C PHE A 200 -14.17 -4.04 -1.30
N MET A 201 -14.60 -5.09 -0.60
CA MET A 201 -13.69 -6.09 -0.03
C MET A 201 -13.80 -7.46 -0.71
N GLU A 202 -12.67 -8.15 -0.85
CA GLU A 202 -12.62 -9.53 -1.34
C GLU A 202 -11.86 -10.45 -0.35
N GLY A 203 -12.45 -11.58 0.04
CA GLY A 203 -11.93 -12.47 1.09
C GLY A 203 -11.94 -13.97 0.74
N VAL A 204 -11.02 -14.73 1.35
CA VAL A 204 -10.92 -16.20 1.32
C VAL A 204 -10.97 -16.78 2.76
N LYS A 205 -11.55 -17.98 2.91
CA LYS A 205 -12.00 -18.65 4.16
C LYS A 205 -10.99 -18.70 5.32
N LYS A 206 -11.56 -18.50 6.51
CA LYS A 206 -10.99 -18.55 7.89
C LYS A 206 -10.24 -19.86 8.20
N ARG A 207 -9.08 -19.77 8.85
CA ARG A 207 -8.61 -20.81 9.80
C ARG A 207 -9.10 -20.38 11.18
N ARG A 208 -9.99 -21.18 11.79
CA ARG A 208 -10.43 -20.97 13.18
C ARG A 208 -9.19 -21.05 14.09
N ARG A 209 -8.93 -20.02 14.90
CA ARG A 209 -8.02 -20.17 16.05
C ARG A 209 -8.63 -21.20 17.01
N PRO A 210 -7.84 -22.12 17.60
CA PRO A 210 -8.30 -22.81 18.79
C PRO A 210 -8.54 -21.76 19.87
N SER A 211 -9.70 -21.80 20.51
CA SER A 211 -9.96 -21.04 21.72
C SER A 211 -8.91 -21.42 22.76
N PHE A 212 -7.97 -20.53 23.07
CA PHE A 212 -7.30 -20.63 24.36
C PHE A 212 -8.35 -20.28 25.40
N GLY A 213 -8.93 -21.32 26.01
CA GLY A 213 -9.75 -21.17 27.19
C GLY A 213 -8.90 -20.53 28.28
N PHE A 214 -9.40 -19.44 28.85
CA PHE A 214 -8.97 -18.96 30.15
C PHE A 214 -9.02 -20.14 31.12
N LEU A 215 -7.85 -20.64 31.54
CA LEU A 215 -7.75 -21.47 32.72
C LEU A 215 -7.84 -20.54 33.93
N PRO A 216 -8.85 -20.68 34.81
CA PRO A 216 -8.89 -19.92 36.04
C PRO A 216 -7.76 -20.38 36.95
N MET A 217 -6.88 -19.46 37.31
CA MET A 217 -5.92 -19.62 38.41
C MET A 217 -6.71 -19.72 39.73
N TYR A 218 -7.01 -20.95 40.16
CA TYR A 218 -7.34 -21.24 41.56
C TYR A 218 -6.09 -21.75 42.27
N GLY A 219 -5.87 -21.18 43.46
CA GLY A 219 -4.61 -21.22 44.19
C GLY A 219 -4.19 -22.59 44.70
N PHE A 220 -2.87 -22.73 44.82
CA PHE A 220 -2.21 -23.77 45.60
C PHE A 220 -1.27 -23.05 46.58
N ILE A 221 -1.61 -23.10 47.87
CA ILE A 221 -0.72 -22.74 48.98
C ILE A 221 -0.03 -24.05 49.38
N PRO A 222 1.31 -24.15 49.37
CA PRO A 222 2.01 -25.21 50.08
C PRO A 222 2.39 -24.74 51.49
N GLU A 223 1.88 -25.45 52.50
CA GLU A 223 2.44 -25.45 53.85
C GLU A 223 3.86 -26.04 53.81
N PHE A 224 4.82 -25.30 54.38
CA PHE A 224 6.14 -25.84 54.73
C PHE A 224 6.21 -25.98 56.25
N LEU A 225 6.49 -27.21 56.67
CA LEU A 225 7.17 -27.54 57.94
C LEU A 225 8.60 -27.02 57.91
#